data_AF-A0A957PWS9-F1
#
_entry.id   AF-A0A957PWS9-F1
#
_cell.length_a   1.000
_cell.length_b   1.000
_cell.length_c   1.000
_cell.angle_alpha   90.00
_cell.angle_beta   90.00
_cell.angle_gamma   90.00
#
_symmetry.space_group_name_H-M   'P 1'
#
loop_
_entity.id
_entity.type
_entity.pdbx_description
1 polymer ?
#
loop_
_entity_poly.entity_id
_entity_poly.type
_entity_poly.pdbx_seq_one_letter_code
_entity_poly.pdbx_strand_id
1 'polypeptide(L)'
;MYLLRTMFVVVVLLAAVLFPATVQAQDVCPDITETGPGVEQIEGQGSYTFFGMSLIVDQPMIALMDATAKVQGLAYQYAPSTGQVVGQLTSDFLSPPFGYTIDLPISPRGLSLDVDQDGEEESGPQIFYIVLGQNIFNTPRLEELTQEGFLTSIIIDPATQQILEGSLILYAPDDAQGFPCAAGEDGVLFTADDVIAALPAGYTVATIDVEGTEVTFDRSPVATVDVIEIPGSETPDFSDQGVVESFNSLIDFMRERYVFNNFY
;
A
#
# COMPACT_ATOMS: atom_id res chain seq x y z
N MET A 1 55.23 37.60 -21.92
CA MET A 1 55.08 36.70 -20.75
C MET A 1 53.76 37.02 -20.03
N TYR A 2 52.64 36.94 -20.75
CA TYR A 2 51.32 37.48 -20.35
C TYR A 2 50.17 36.56 -20.79
N LEU A 3 50.44 35.25 -20.92
CA LEU A 3 49.48 34.28 -21.49
C LEU A 3 49.26 33.04 -20.61
N LEU A 4 49.84 33.00 -19.41
CA LEU A 4 49.80 31.81 -18.54
C LEU A 4 49.10 32.04 -17.18
N ARG A 5 48.37 33.15 -17.02
CA ARG A 5 47.68 33.49 -15.76
C ARG A 5 46.15 33.54 -15.87
N THR A 6 45.58 33.43 -17.06
CA THR A 6 44.13 33.49 -17.29
C THR A 6 43.48 32.11 -17.44
N MET A 7 44.25 31.02 -17.44
CA MET A 7 43.74 29.66 -17.67
C MET A 7 43.49 28.84 -16.39
N PHE A 8 43.61 29.46 -15.20
CA PHE A 8 43.34 28.78 -13.92
C PHE A 8 42.06 29.28 -13.22
N VAL A 9 41.47 30.39 -13.69
CA VAL A 9 40.24 30.94 -13.11
C VAL A 9 38.98 30.39 -13.78
N VAL A 10 39.09 29.87 -15.01
CA VAL A 10 37.93 29.37 -15.77
C VAL A 10 37.55 27.92 -15.41
N VAL A 11 38.48 27.12 -14.87
CA VAL A 11 38.18 25.72 -14.49
C VAL A 11 37.56 25.61 -13.09
N VAL A 12 37.75 26.60 -12.22
CA VAL A 12 37.12 26.62 -10.87
C VAL A 12 35.67 27.14 -10.92
N LEU A 13 35.28 27.82 -11.99
CA LEU A 13 33.92 28.36 -12.18
C LEU A 13 32.95 27.42 -12.90
N LEU A 14 33.42 26.25 -13.37
CA LEU A 14 32.58 25.24 -14.03
C LEU A 14 32.28 24.00 -13.17
N ALA A 15 32.78 23.95 -11.94
CA ALA A 15 32.60 22.84 -11.00
C ALA A 15 31.61 23.16 -9.86
N ALA A 16 30.89 24.28 -9.95
CA ALA A 16 29.80 24.61 -9.05
C ALA A 16 28.47 24.38 -9.78
N VAL A 17 27.50 23.77 -9.09
CA VAL A 17 26.13 23.48 -9.53
C VAL A 17 25.94 22.12 -10.24
N LEU A 18 26.32 21.05 -9.54
CA LEU A 18 25.56 19.80 -9.54
C LEU A 18 25.46 19.33 -8.09
N PHE A 19 24.78 20.11 -7.26
CA PHE A 19 24.20 19.54 -6.05
C PHE A 19 22.95 18.78 -6.50
N PRO A 20 22.81 17.48 -6.19
CA PRO A 20 21.49 16.87 -6.27
C PRO A 20 20.58 17.70 -5.37
N ALA A 21 19.44 18.13 -5.90
CA ALA A 21 18.40 18.69 -5.07
C ALA A 21 18.01 17.58 -4.08
N THR A 22 18.44 17.72 -2.83
CA THR A 22 17.79 17.05 -1.72
C THR A 22 16.37 17.56 -1.73
N VAL A 23 15.43 16.74 -2.19
CA VAL A 23 14.01 16.93 -1.94
C VAL A 23 13.91 17.00 -0.42
N GLN A 24 13.64 18.19 0.12
CA GLN A 24 13.23 18.27 1.51
C GLN A 24 11.81 17.73 1.56
N ALA A 25 11.55 16.81 2.49
CA ALA A 25 10.20 16.45 2.88
C ALA A 25 9.38 17.73 3.02
N GLN A 26 8.23 17.77 2.36
CA GLN A 26 7.35 18.92 2.38
C GLN A 26 6.71 18.97 3.78
N ASP A 27 7.14 19.89 4.65
CA ASP A 27 6.53 20.11 6.00
C ASP A 27 5.05 20.57 5.93
N VAL A 28 4.44 20.58 4.74
CA VAL A 28 3.08 21.03 4.49
C VAL A 28 2.44 20.06 3.51
N CYS A 29 1.34 19.44 3.94
CA CYS A 29 0.54 18.56 3.09
C CYS A 29 -0.09 19.31 1.91
N PRO A 30 -0.32 18.62 0.78
CA PRO A 30 -1.14 19.18 -0.28
C PRO A 30 -2.59 19.36 0.20
N ASP A 31 -3.23 20.47 -0.18
CA ASP A 31 -4.68 20.59 -0.04
C ASP A 31 -5.35 19.54 -0.95
N ILE A 32 -6.28 18.76 -0.40
CA ILE A 32 -7.04 17.76 -1.15
C ILE A 32 -8.22 18.45 -1.86
N THR A 33 -7.96 19.11 -3.00
CA THR A 33 -8.88 20.10 -3.61
C THR A 33 -9.92 19.61 -4.64
N GLU A 34 -10.15 18.31 -4.79
CA GLU A 34 -11.15 17.81 -5.76
C GLU A 34 -12.59 18.10 -5.29
N THR A 35 -13.27 19.04 -5.98
CA THR A 35 -14.66 19.42 -5.68
C THR A 35 -15.64 18.36 -6.21
N GLY A 36 -15.99 17.38 -5.38
CA GLY A 36 -16.93 16.32 -5.70
C GLY A 36 -17.26 15.46 -4.47
N PRO A 37 -18.16 14.47 -4.60
CA PRO A 37 -18.52 13.57 -3.50
C PRO A 37 -17.36 12.66 -3.03
N GLY A 38 -16.23 12.67 -3.75
CA GLY A 38 -15.10 11.78 -3.55
C GLY A 38 -15.19 10.56 -4.45
N VAL A 39 -14.42 9.53 -4.11
CA VAL A 39 -14.43 8.24 -4.83
C VAL A 39 -15.78 7.55 -4.65
N GLU A 40 -16.36 7.07 -5.75
CA GLU A 40 -17.63 6.32 -5.75
C GLU A 40 -17.43 4.85 -6.11
N GLN A 41 -16.41 4.58 -6.93
CA GLN A 41 -16.06 3.24 -7.38
C GLN A 41 -14.54 3.09 -7.41
N ILE A 42 -14.09 1.87 -7.12
CA ILE A 42 -12.70 1.47 -7.28
C ILE A 42 -12.63 0.48 -8.44
N GLU A 43 -11.68 0.71 -9.34
CA GLU A 43 -11.24 -0.27 -10.33
C GLU A 43 -9.80 -0.65 -10.02
N GLY A 44 -9.44 -1.90 -10.31
CA GLY A 44 -8.10 -2.36 -10.01
C GLY A 44 -7.73 -3.62 -10.75
N GLN A 45 -6.45 -3.94 -10.69
CA GLN A 45 -5.91 -5.18 -11.19
C GLN A 45 -5.10 -5.90 -10.11
N GLY A 46 -4.94 -7.19 -10.30
CA GLY A 46 -4.04 -8.02 -9.52
C GLY A 46 -3.23 -8.92 -10.44
N SER A 47 -1.97 -9.11 -10.09
CA SER A 47 -1.10 -10.09 -10.73
C SER A 47 -0.37 -10.89 -9.66
N TYR A 48 -0.06 -12.14 -9.95
CA TYR A 48 0.65 -13.03 -9.06
C TYR A 48 1.57 -13.97 -9.83
N THR A 49 2.65 -14.37 -9.19
CA THR A 49 3.64 -15.32 -9.69
C THR A 49 3.69 -16.58 -8.83
N PHE A 50 3.08 -16.57 -7.64
CA PHE A 50 2.94 -17.73 -6.78
C PHE A 50 2.11 -18.83 -7.47
N PHE A 51 2.76 -19.94 -7.85
CA PHE A 51 2.13 -21.02 -8.61
C PHE A 51 0.97 -21.65 -7.85
N GLY A 52 1.06 -21.65 -6.51
CA GLY A 52 0.06 -22.21 -5.62
C GLY A 52 -1.28 -21.50 -5.70
N MET A 53 -1.31 -20.24 -6.16
CA MET A 53 -2.53 -19.44 -6.30
C MET A 53 -3.61 -20.19 -7.11
N SER A 54 -3.23 -20.71 -8.27
CA SER A 54 -4.11 -21.48 -9.16
C SER A 54 -4.56 -22.84 -8.60
N LEU A 55 -3.87 -23.35 -7.57
CA LEU A 55 -4.09 -24.67 -6.99
C LEU A 55 -4.91 -24.62 -5.70
N ILE A 56 -4.77 -23.54 -4.93
CA ILE A 56 -5.37 -23.42 -3.60
C ILE A 56 -6.60 -22.52 -3.61
N VAL A 57 -6.63 -21.48 -4.44
CA VAL A 57 -7.71 -20.49 -4.47
C VAL A 57 -8.82 -20.93 -5.42
N ASP A 58 -9.80 -21.66 -4.87
CA ASP A 58 -10.98 -22.13 -5.63
C ASP A 58 -12.07 -21.07 -5.78
N GLN A 59 -12.26 -20.23 -4.75
CA GLN A 59 -13.29 -19.19 -4.72
C GLN A 59 -12.66 -17.83 -4.41
N PRO A 60 -12.01 -17.18 -5.41
CA PRO A 60 -11.40 -15.88 -5.20
C PRO A 60 -12.49 -14.83 -4.92
N MET A 61 -12.29 -14.04 -3.87
CA MET A 61 -13.18 -12.96 -3.48
C MET A 61 -12.34 -11.71 -3.22
N ILE A 62 -12.68 -10.64 -3.93
CA ILE A 62 -12.14 -9.31 -3.70
C ILE A 62 -13.06 -8.56 -2.73
N ALA A 63 -12.51 -7.94 -1.70
CA ALA A 63 -13.30 -7.22 -0.71
C ALA A 63 -12.56 -6.01 -0.15
N LEU A 64 -13.31 -4.94 0.10
CA LEU A 64 -12.91 -3.83 0.95
C LEU A 64 -13.03 -4.28 2.42
N MET A 65 -11.95 -4.11 3.16
CA MET A 65 -11.76 -4.59 4.53
C MET A 65 -11.40 -3.42 5.45
N ASP A 66 -11.92 -3.44 6.66
CA ASP A 66 -11.55 -2.47 7.71
C ASP A 66 -10.06 -2.61 8.06
N ALA A 67 -9.33 -1.49 8.06
CA ALA A 67 -7.89 -1.43 8.25
C ALA A 67 -7.48 -0.98 9.66
N THR A 68 -8.42 -0.72 10.59
CA THR A 68 -8.12 -0.12 11.91
C THR A 68 -7.04 -0.89 12.66
N ALA A 69 -7.16 -2.22 12.73
CA ALA A 69 -6.16 -3.06 13.40
C ALA A 69 -4.79 -3.02 12.70
N LYS A 70 -4.76 -2.92 11.36
CA LYS A 70 -3.52 -2.86 10.59
C LYS A 70 -2.81 -1.52 10.81
N VAL A 71 -3.56 -0.41 10.79
CA VAL A 71 -3.03 0.93 11.09
C VAL A 71 -2.49 1.02 12.52
N GLN A 72 -3.14 0.37 13.48
CA GLN A 72 -2.68 0.32 14.88
C GLN A 72 -1.53 -0.68 15.13
N GLY A 73 -1.05 -1.40 14.10
CA GLY A 73 -0.01 -2.43 14.25
C GLY A 73 -0.44 -3.65 15.09
N LEU A 74 -1.75 -3.91 15.21
CA LEU A 74 -2.29 -4.99 16.02
C LEU A 74 -2.30 -6.30 15.23
N ALA A 75 -1.21 -7.08 15.39
CA ALA A 75 -1.11 -8.42 14.83
C ALA A 75 -2.29 -9.32 15.27
N TYR A 76 -2.74 -10.18 14.36
CA TYR A 76 -3.74 -11.23 14.61
C TYR A 76 -5.14 -10.76 14.99
N GLN A 77 -5.44 -9.46 14.83
CA GLN A 77 -6.80 -8.95 14.98
C GLN A 77 -7.50 -8.91 13.62
N TYR A 78 -8.59 -9.66 13.52
CA TYR A 78 -9.42 -9.71 12.31
C TYR A 78 -10.29 -8.47 12.18
N ALA A 79 -10.53 -8.06 10.94
CA ALA A 79 -11.44 -6.98 10.61
C ALA A 79 -12.89 -7.40 10.93
N PRO A 80 -13.72 -6.49 11.49
CA PRO A 80 -15.12 -6.75 11.69
C PRO A 80 -15.86 -6.94 10.35
N SER A 81 -16.76 -7.93 10.30
CA SER A 81 -17.50 -8.21 9.06
C SER A 81 -18.53 -7.12 8.70
N THR A 82 -18.91 -6.25 9.64
CA THR A 82 -19.96 -5.22 9.45
C THR A 82 -19.63 -4.18 8.40
N GLY A 83 -18.34 -3.86 8.24
CA GLY A 83 -17.82 -2.87 7.29
C GLY A 83 -17.35 -3.44 5.95
N GLN A 84 -17.39 -4.77 5.77
CA GLN A 84 -16.88 -5.41 4.56
C GLN A 84 -17.79 -5.16 3.35
N VAL A 85 -17.19 -4.77 2.22
CA VAL A 85 -17.85 -4.59 0.93
C VAL A 85 -17.22 -5.54 -0.09
N VAL A 86 -18.02 -6.43 -0.67
CA VAL A 86 -17.52 -7.41 -1.66
C VAL A 86 -17.57 -6.78 -3.04
N GLY A 87 -16.47 -6.89 -3.79
CA GLY A 87 -16.37 -6.47 -5.18
C GLY A 87 -16.66 -7.59 -6.18
N GLN A 88 -16.39 -7.29 -7.44
CA GLN A 88 -16.57 -8.21 -8.56
C GLN A 88 -15.27 -8.33 -9.33
N LEU A 89 -14.84 -9.55 -9.61
CA LEU A 89 -13.80 -9.79 -10.60
C LEU A 89 -14.39 -9.55 -11.99
N THR A 90 -13.71 -8.74 -12.79
CA THR A 90 -14.16 -8.34 -14.14
C THR A 90 -13.47 -9.15 -15.24
N SER A 91 -12.45 -9.93 -14.90
CA SER A 91 -11.81 -10.90 -15.78
C SER A 91 -11.47 -12.20 -15.05
N ASP A 92 -10.96 -13.18 -15.79
CA ASP A 92 -10.58 -14.48 -15.23
C ASP A 92 -9.38 -14.34 -14.28
N PHE A 93 -9.60 -14.71 -13.02
CA PHE A 93 -8.57 -14.75 -11.98
C PHE A 93 -7.38 -15.63 -12.36
N LEU A 94 -7.63 -16.75 -13.04
CA LEU A 94 -6.59 -17.71 -13.41
C LEU A 94 -5.70 -17.23 -14.57
N SER A 95 -6.02 -16.08 -15.14
CA SER A 95 -5.31 -15.46 -16.26
C SER A 95 -4.79 -14.06 -15.87
N PRO A 96 -3.80 -13.96 -14.96
CA PRO A 96 -3.27 -12.66 -14.54
C PRO A 96 -2.60 -11.88 -15.70
N PRO A 97 -2.65 -10.54 -15.70
CA PRO A 97 -3.33 -9.71 -14.70
C PRO A 97 -4.86 -9.84 -14.81
N PHE A 98 -5.53 -9.97 -13.66
CA PHE A 98 -6.98 -9.99 -13.59
C PHE A 98 -7.49 -8.62 -13.13
N GLY A 99 -8.69 -8.23 -13.57
CA GLY A 99 -9.35 -6.99 -13.19
C GLY A 99 -10.44 -7.20 -12.14
N TYR A 100 -10.77 -6.13 -11.41
CA TYR A 100 -11.88 -6.10 -10.48
C TYR A 100 -12.48 -4.69 -10.32
N THR A 101 -13.70 -4.64 -9.77
CA THR A 101 -14.41 -3.40 -9.40
C THR A 101 -15.03 -3.52 -8.00
N ILE A 102 -15.05 -2.42 -7.23
CA ILE A 102 -15.81 -2.30 -5.97
C ILE A 102 -16.62 -1.00 -6.01
N ASP A 103 -17.94 -1.11 -5.88
CA ASP A 103 -18.82 0.05 -5.68
C ASP A 103 -18.81 0.46 -4.20
N LEU A 104 -18.42 1.69 -3.89
CA LEU A 104 -18.33 2.17 -2.52
C LEU A 104 -19.71 2.60 -2.00
N PRO A 105 -20.10 2.19 -0.77
CA PRO A 105 -21.36 2.60 -0.20
C PRO A 105 -21.29 4.08 0.21
N ILE A 106 -22.38 4.84 0.01
CA ILE A 106 -22.47 6.27 0.39
C ILE A 106 -21.99 6.53 1.83
N SER A 107 -22.25 5.60 2.75
CA SER A 107 -21.72 5.62 4.11
C SER A 107 -21.31 4.19 4.52
N PRO A 108 -20.02 3.95 4.81
CA PRO A 108 -19.53 2.66 5.24
C PRO A 108 -19.83 2.40 6.72
N ARG A 109 -19.61 1.15 7.15
CA ARG A 109 -19.86 0.67 8.52
C ARG A 109 -18.61 0.05 9.14
N GLY A 110 -17.45 0.57 8.78
CA GLY A 110 -16.17 0.29 9.42
C GLY A 110 -16.05 1.02 10.76
N LEU A 111 -14.92 0.80 11.43
CA LEU A 111 -14.54 1.48 12.65
C LEU A 111 -13.89 2.81 12.30
N SER A 112 -14.22 3.83 13.07
CA SER A 112 -13.51 5.10 13.04
C SER A 112 -12.22 4.99 13.84
N LEU A 113 -11.14 5.55 13.33
CA LEU A 113 -9.85 5.60 13.98
C LEU A 113 -9.29 7.01 13.86
N ASP A 114 -9.09 7.67 15.00
CA ASP A 114 -8.31 8.88 15.10
C ASP A 114 -6.83 8.58 14.78
N VAL A 115 -6.31 9.27 13.77
CA VAL A 115 -4.95 9.12 13.22
C VAL A 115 -4.26 10.45 12.98
N ASP A 116 -4.88 11.59 13.32
CA ASP A 116 -4.25 12.90 13.16
C ASP A 116 -3.49 13.37 14.40
N GLN A 117 -3.65 12.66 15.52
CA GLN A 117 -2.78 12.76 16.72
C GLN A 117 -2.67 14.19 17.26
N ASP A 118 -3.71 15.01 17.11
CA ASP A 118 -3.70 16.42 17.50
C ASP A 118 -3.85 16.64 19.03
N GLY A 119 -4.09 15.54 19.76
CA GLY A 119 -4.22 15.50 21.21
C GLY A 119 -5.66 15.68 21.72
N GLU A 120 -6.63 15.84 20.82
CA GLU A 120 -8.06 15.86 21.13
C GLU A 120 -8.65 14.46 20.92
N GLU A 121 -9.54 14.02 21.82
CA GLU A 121 -10.21 12.72 21.64
C GLU A 121 -11.44 12.90 20.75
N GLU A 122 -11.32 12.47 19.50
CA GLU A 122 -12.40 12.59 18.52
C GLU A 122 -12.61 11.33 17.68
N SER A 123 -13.60 11.38 16.79
CA SER A 123 -13.94 10.26 15.93
C SER A 123 -13.25 10.44 14.58
N GLY A 124 -12.11 9.80 14.38
CA GLY A 124 -11.38 9.86 13.12
C GLY A 124 -12.06 9.22 11.90
N PRO A 125 -11.39 9.23 10.73
CA PRO A 125 -11.89 8.59 9.51
C PRO A 125 -12.09 7.09 9.67
N GLN A 126 -12.93 6.50 8.82
CA GLN A 126 -12.93 5.05 8.62
C GLN A 126 -11.88 4.70 7.57
N ILE A 127 -11.03 3.73 7.87
CA ILE A 127 -9.88 3.37 7.03
C ILE A 127 -10.06 1.94 6.54
N PHE A 128 -9.88 1.74 5.24
CA PHE A 128 -10.01 0.45 4.60
C PHE A 128 -8.83 0.11 3.72
N TYR A 129 -8.68 -1.17 3.41
CA TYR A 129 -7.77 -1.71 2.41
C TYR A 129 -8.50 -2.78 1.61
N ILE A 130 -7.95 -3.19 0.47
CA ILE A 130 -8.56 -4.21 -0.39
C ILE A 130 -7.81 -5.51 -0.21
N VAL A 131 -8.55 -6.60 -0.11
CA VAL A 131 -8.04 -7.96 0.00
C VAL A 131 -8.63 -8.83 -1.09
N LEU A 132 -7.78 -9.58 -1.78
CA LEU A 132 -8.18 -10.78 -2.49
C LEU A 132 -7.97 -11.99 -1.57
N GLY A 133 -9.05 -12.56 -1.07
CA GLY A 133 -9.05 -13.77 -0.23
C GLY A 133 -9.69 -14.96 -0.93
N GLN A 134 -9.64 -16.11 -0.27
CA GLN A 134 -10.39 -17.31 -0.70
C GLN A 134 -11.61 -17.50 0.18
N ASN A 135 -12.79 -17.56 -0.43
CA ASN A 135 -14.04 -17.81 0.27
C ASN A 135 -14.27 -19.31 0.54
N ILE A 136 -13.41 -19.96 1.32
CA ILE A 136 -13.53 -21.41 1.60
C ILE A 136 -14.84 -21.80 2.28
N PHE A 137 -15.48 -20.86 2.97
CA PHE A 137 -16.73 -21.08 3.70
C PHE A 137 -17.97 -20.84 2.85
N ASN A 138 -17.80 -20.36 1.60
CA ASN A 138 -18.90 -20.01 0.70
C ASN A 138 -19.95 -19.11 1.36
N THR A 139 -19.46 -18.14 2.14
CA THR A 139 -20.26 -17.13 2.84
C THR A 139 -20.34 -15.86 1.99
N PRO A 140 -21.30 -14.95 2.24
CA PRO A 140 -21.34 -13.67 1.53
C PRO A 140 -20.16 -12.74 1.84
N ARG A 141 -19.22 -13.16 2.69
CA ARG A 141 -18.15 -12.36 3.29
C ARG A 141 -16.93 -13.22 3.58
N LEU A 142 -15.74 -12.62 3.58
CA LEU A 142 -14.52 -13.25 4.10
C LEU A 142 -14.62 -13.40 5.62
N GLU A 143 -14.45 -14.62 6.10
CA GLU A 143 -14.39 -15.00 7.52
C GLU A 143 -12.93 -15.02 8.00
N GLU A 144 -12.66 -14.52 9.20
CA GLU A 144 -11.37 -14.55 9.93
C GLU A 144 -10.14 -15.03 9.14
N LEU A 145 -9.84 -16.34 9.13
CA LEU A 145 -8.66 -16.92 8.47
C LEU A 145 -8.51 -16.61 6.97
N THR A 146 -9.59 -16.21 6.31
CA THR A 146 -9.63 -15.83 4.89
C THR A 146 -9.40 -14.33 4.65
N GLN A 147 -9.36 -13.53 5.73
CA GLN A 147 -9.16 -12.09 5.68
C GLN A 147 -7.71 -11.65 5.51
N GLU A 148 -6.73 -12.51 5.85
CA GLU A 148 -5.31 -12.19 5.60
C GLU A 148 -5.00 -12.05 4.11
N GLY A 149 -5.82 -12.68 3.26
CA GLY A 149 -5.72 -12.54 1.82
C GLY A 149 -4.52 -13.26 1.21
N PHE A 150 -4.49 -13.20 -0.11
CA PHE A 150 -3.37 -13.61 -0.95
C PHE A 150 -2.74 -12.40 -1.62
N LEU A 151 -3.57 -11.44 -2.03
CA LEU A 151 -3.15 -10.14 -2.55
C LEU A 151 -3.84 -9.04 -1.75
N THR A 152 -3.15 -7.94 -1.51
CA THR A 152 -3.64 -6.82 -0.70
C THR A 152 -3.30 -5.49 -1.36
N SER A 153 -4.09 -4.44 -1.13
CA SER A 153 -3.75 -3.10 -1.63
C SER A 153 -2.62 -2.43 -0.85
N ILE A 154 -2.22 -2.99 0.29
CA ILE A 154 -1.13 -2.51 1.15
C ILE A 154 -0.11 -3.62 1.39
N ILE A 155 1.15 -3.24 1.63
CA ILE A 155 2.21 -4.13 2.10
C ILE A 155 2.47 -3.86 3.57
N ILE A 156 2.59 -4.91 4.36
CA ILE A 156 2.84 -4.83 5.80
C ILE A 156 4.15 -5.52 6.12
N ASP A 157 4.98 -4.88 6.95
CA ASP A 157 6.17 -5.51 7.53
C ASP A 157 5.74 -6.62 8.51
N PRO A 158 6.10 -7.90 8.27
CA PRO A 158 5.65 -8.99 9.14
C PRO A 158 6.25 -8.95 10.55
N ALA A 159 7.39 -8.28 10.75
CA ALA A 159 8.06 -8.15 12.04
C ALA A 159 7.52 -6.97 12.86
N THR A 160 7.29 -5.81 12.23
CA THR A 160 6.84 -4.59 12.94
C THR A 160 5.33 -4.35 12.84
N GLN A 161 4.65 -5.02 11.91
CA GLN A 161 3.23 -4.79 11.55
C GLN A 161 2.93 -3.40 10.99
N GLN A 162 3.96 -2.64 10.62
CA GLN A 162 3.80 -1.34 9.98
C GLN A 162 3.37 -1.50 8.52
N ILE A 163 2.54 -0.58 8.05
CA ILE A 163 2.22 -0.47 6.63
C ILE A 163 3.43 0.18 5.94
N LEU A 164 4.01 -0.51 4.96
CA LEU A 164 5.21 -0.07 4.25
C LEU A 164 4.88 0.74 2.99
N GLU A 165 3.91 0.29 2.20
CA GLU A 165 3.52 0.94 0.95
C GLU A 165 2.12 0.49 0.52
N GLY A 166 1.58 1.15 -0.50
CA GLY A 166 0.32 0.78 -1.15
C GLY A 166 -0.83 1.73 -0.83
N SER A 167 -2.06 1.31 -1.10
CA SER A 167 -3.24 2.18 -1.08
C SER A 167 -4.23 1.80 0.02
N LEU A 168 -4.62 2.83 0.79
CA LEU A 168 -5.73 2.84 1.73
C LEU A 168 -6.92 3.60 1.15
N ILE A 169 -8.11 3.23 1.57
CA ILE A 169 -9.37 3.88 1.18
C ILE A 169 -9.93 4.52 2.45
N LEU A 170 -10.03 5.84 2.43
CA LEU A 170 -10.44 6.65 3.57
C LEU A 170 -11.88 7.09 3.37
N TYR A 171 -12.67 7.11 4.44
CA TYR A 171 -13.98 7.75 4.47
C TYR A 171 -14.04 8.74 5.63
N ALA A 172 -14.28 10.00 5.31
CA ALA A 172 -14.56 11.05 6.29
C ALA A 172 -16.06 11.41 6.26
N PRO A 173 -16.77 11.45 7.41
CA PRO A 173 -18.18 11.84 7.44
C PRO A 173 -18.39 13.35 7.18
N ASP A 174 -17.37 14.16 7.47
CA ASP A 174 -17.32 15.62 7.33
C ASP A 174 -15.90 16.07 6.97
N ASP A 175 -15.64 17.38 6.98
CA ASP A 175 -14.36 18.02 6.68
C ASP A 175 -13.52 18.34 7.94
N ALA A 176 -13.85 17.73 9.08
CA ALA A 176 -13.12 17.92 10.34
C ALA A 176 -11.98 16.91 10.54
N GLN A 177 -11.92 15.87 9.72
CA GLN A 177 -11.01 14.74 9.91
C GLN A 177 -9.63 15.00 9.32
N GLY A 178 -8.57 14.53 9.99
CA GLY A 178 -7.21 14.50 9.45
C GLY A 178 -6.74 13.11 9.00
N PHE A 179 -5.69 13.08 8.19
CA PHE A 179 -4.94 11.86 7.87
C PHE A 179 -3.46 12.19 7.58
N PRO A 180 -2.50 11.34 8.00
CA PRO A 180 -1.09 11.52 7.67
C PRO A 180 -0.84 11.66 6.16
N CYS A 181 -0.17 12.72 5.75
CA CYS A 181 0.30 12.90 4.38
C CYS A 181 1.80 12.63 4.22
N ALA A 182 2.56 12.71 5.31
CA ALA A 182 3.98 12.41 5.34
C ALA A 182 4.39 11.99 6.76
N ALA A 183 5.36 11.09 6.83
CA ALA A 183 5.98 10.68 8.08
C ALA A 183 6.73 11.84 8.73
N GLY A 184 6.78 11.83 10.06
CA GLY A 184 7.52 12.81 10.85
C GLY A 184 9.05 12.61 10.85
N GLU A 185 9.70 13.11 11.90
CA GLU A 185 11.14 12.97 12.12
C GLU A 185 11.57 11.51 12.31
N ASP A 186 10.67 10.64 12.77
CA ASP A 186 10.95 9.22 12.97
C ASP A 186 10.90 8.39 11.68
N GLY A 187 10.36 8.96 10.59
CA GLY A 187 10.24 8.32 9.29
C GLY A 187 9.24 7.16 9.26
N VAL A 188 8.27 7.14 10.18
CA VAL A 188 7.23 6.11 10.28
C VAL A 188 5.86 6.78 10.23
N LEU A 189 4.96 6.32 9.36
CA LEU A 189 3.57 6.77 9.35
C LEU A 189 2.76 6.21 10.54
N PHE A 190 1.70 6.91 10.88
CA PHE A 190 0.78 6.68 11.99
C PHE A 190 1.40 6.91 13.36
N THR A 191 2.27 7.91 13.46
CA THR A 191 2.96 8.34 14.68
C THR A 191 2.59 9.79 15.01
N ALA A 192 3.00 10.24 16.20
CA ALA A 192 2.56 11.53 16.74
C ALA A 192 3.20 12.76 16.03
N ASP A 193 4.24 12.55 15.23
CA ASP A 193 4.98 13.59 14.51
C ASP A 193 4.65 13.64 13.01
N ASP A 194 3.68 12.84 12.56
CA ASP A 194 3.19 12.88 11.18
C ASP A 194 2.69 14.26 10.77
N VAL A 195 2.93 14.61 9.51
CA VAL A 195 2.35 15.80 8.89
C VAL A 195 0.94 15.45 8.45
N ILE A 196 -0.06 16.20 8.92
CA ILE A 196 -1.48 15.88 8.73
C ILE A 196 -2.11 16.70 7.60
N ALA A 197 -2.81 16.01 6.69
CA ALA A 197 -3.70 16.61 5.70
C ALA A 197 -5.14 16.62 6.21
N ALA A 198 -5.87 17.72 5.97
CA ALA A 198 -7.31 17.75 6.19
C ALA A 198 -8.04 16.94 5.11
N LEU A 199 -8.92 16.04 5.54
CA LEU A 199 -9.75 15.22 4.65
C LEU A 199 -11.08 15.92 4.35
N PRO A 200 -11.45 16.10 3.07
CA PRO A 200 -12.81 16.48 2.71
C PRO A 200 -13.78 15.31 2.94
N ALA A 201 -15.02 15.63 3.30
CA ALA A 201 -16.10 14.64 3.45
C ALA A 201 -16.23 13.70 2.24
N GLY A 202 -16.55 12.43 2.47
CA GLY A 202 -16.63 11.38 1.45
C GLY A 202 -15.36 10.53 1.36
N TYR A 203 -15.22 9.79 0.26
CA TYR A 203 -14.07 8.90 0.08
C TYR A 203 -12.87 9.58 -0.56
N THR A 204 -11.68 9.21 -0.07
CA THR A 204 -10.38 9.54 -0.64
C THR A 204 -9.54 8.26 -0.71
N VAL A 205 -8.87 8.01 -1.82
CA VAL A 205 -7.79 7.00 -1.87
C VAL A 205 -6.49 7.67 -1.45
N ALA A 206 -5.79 7.06 -0.49
CA ALA A 206 -4.51 7.49 0.02
C ALA A 206 -3.45 6.46 -0.36
N THR A 207 -2.48 6.83 -1.18
CA THR A 207 -1.40 5.94 -1.65
C THR A 207 -0.10 6.32 -0.98
N ILE A 208 0.39 5.40 -0.14
CA ILE A 208 1.70 5.43 0.53
C ILE A 208 2.75 5.00 -0.49
N ASP A 209 3.80 5.81 -0.61
CA ASP A 209 4.91 5.57 -1.51
C ASP A 209 5.77 4.36 -1.10
N VAL A 210 6.70 3.96 -1.96
CA VAL A 210 7.55 2.77 -1.74
C VAL A 210 8.56 2.94 -0.61
N GLU A 211 8.85 4.18 -0.20
CA GLU A 211 9.69 4.46 0.97
C GLU A 211 8.88 4.44 2.28
N GLY A 212 7.54 4.46 2.20
CA GLY A 212 6.65 4.42 3.35
C GLY A 212 6.55 5.73 4.11
N THR A 213 6.86 6.85 3.46
CA THR A 213 7.03 8.15 4.11
C THR A 213 6.19 9.27 3.52
N GLU A 214 5.68 9.13 2.30
CA GLU A 214 4.82 10.13 1.66
C GLU A 214 3.50 9.50 1.20
N VAL A 215 2.42 10.29 1.28
CA VAL A 215 1.08 9.88 0.89
C VAL A 215 0.52 10.84 -0.17
N THR A 216 0.02 10.26 -1.26
CA THR A 216 -0.71 10.98 -2.30
C THR A 216 -2.20 10.68 -2.22
N PHE A 217 -3.03 11.64 -2.61
CA PHE A 217 -4.48 11.53 -2.50
C PHE A 217 -5.17 11.58 -3.86
N ASP A 218 -6.11 10.66 -4.08
CA ASP A 218 -7.00 10.64 -5.25
C ASP A 218 -8.47 10.67 -4.80
N ARG A 219 -9.26 11.52 -5.47
CA ARG A 219 -10.70 11.68 -5.25
C ARG A 219 -11.50 11.61 -6.55
N SER A 220 -10.89 11.04 -7.60
CA SER A 220 -11.57 10.72 -8.85
C SER A 220 -12.81 9.87 -8.56
N PRO A 221 -13.96 10.12 -9.20
CA PRO A 221 -15.17 9.32 -8.97
C PRO A 221 -14.95 7.82 -9.19
N VAL A 222 -14.07 7.48 -10.13
CA VAL A 222 -13.51 6.13 -10.30
C VAL A 222 -12.02 6.22 -10.04
N ALA A 223 -11.56 5.61 -8.96
CA ALA A 223 -10.14 5.58 -8.58
C ALA A 223 -9.52 4.23 -8.91
N THR A 224 -8.22 4.21 -9.20
CA THR A 224 -7.48 2.97 -9.45
C THR A 224 -6.74 2.52 -8.19
N VAL A 225 -7.02 1.30 -7.75
CA VAL A 225 -6.30 0.66 -6.64
C VAL A 225 -5.97 -0.78 -7.03
N ASP A 226 -4.70 -1.10 -7.15
CA ASP A 226 -4.29 -2.48 -7.45
C ASP A 226 -4.13 -3.30 -6.17
N VAL A 227 -4.24 -4.63 -6.30
CA VAL A 227 -3.86 -5.57 -5.25
C VAL A 227 -2.52 -6.22 -5.61
N ILE A 228 -1.64 -6.25 -4.63
CA ILE A 228 -0.22 -6.56 -4.79
C ILE A 228 0.05 -7.95 -4.22
N GLU A 229 0.93 -8.70 -4.87
CA GLU A 229 1.45 -9.96 -4.34
C GLU A 229 2.36 -9.69 -3.14
N ILE A 230 2.12 -10.41 -2.04
CA ILE A 230 2.87 -10.21 -0.80
C ILE A 230 4.35 -10.53 -1.05
N PRO A 231 5.28 -9.58 -0.78
CA PRO A 231 6.69 -9.79 -1.00
C PRO A 231 7.22 -11.07 -0.35
N GLY A 232 7.97 -11.86 -1.11
CA GLY A 232 8.54 -13.12 -0.65
C GLY A 232 7.64 -14.34 -0.86
N SER A 233 6.38 -14.17 -1.28
CA SER A 233 5.48 -15.26 -1.64
C SER A 233 5.65 -15.74 -3.09
N GLU A 234 6.42 -15.02 -3.89
CA GLU A 234 6.60 -15.26 -5.32
C GLU A 234 7.25 -16.64 -5.59
N THR A 235 6.87 -17.26 -6.69
CA THR A 235 7.64 -18.40 -7.19
C THR A 235 8.85 -17.87 -7.95
N PRO A 236 10.09 -18.26 -7.59
CA PRO A 236 11.24 -17.88 -8.39
C PRO A 236 11.11 -18.45 -9.81
N ASP A 237 11.28 -17.60 -10.81
CA ASP A 237 11.31 -17.99 -12.23
C ASP A 237 12.73 -17.91 -12.78
N PHE A 238 13.26 -19.05 -13.21
CA PHE A 238 14.57 -19.18 -13.85
C PHE A 238 14.45 -19.73 -15.27
N SER A 239 13.27 -19.69 -15.88
CA SER A 239 13.00 -20.29 -17.19
C SER A 239 13.78 -19.65 -18.33
N ASP A 240 14.18 -18.38 -18.18
CA ASP A 240 15.03 -17.66 -19.14
C ASP A 240 16.52 -18.00 -19.00
N GLN A 241 16.93 -18.76 -17.99
CA GLN A 241 18.31 -19.13 -17.73
C GLN A 241 18.71 -20.48 -18.34
N GLY A 242 19.99 -20.66 -18.64
CA GLY A 242 20.52 -21.97 -19.03
C GLY A 242 20.51 -22.96 -17.86
N VAL A 243 20.55 -24.27 -18.13
CA VAL A 243 20.46 -25.35 -17.10
C VAL A 243 21.46 -25.18 -15.94
N VAL A 244 22.70 -24.81 -16.23
CA VAL A 244 23.74 -24.64 -15.18
C VAL A 244 23.48 -23.39 -14.35
N GLU A 245 23.00 -22.33 -15.00
CA GLU A 245 22.70 -21.06 -14.36
C GLU A 245 21.47 -21.19 -13.45
N SER A 246 20.37 -21.75 -13.97
CA SER A 246 19.15 -22.00 -13.18
C SER A 246 19.38 -22.94 -12.01
N PHE A 247 20.24 -23.94 -12.17
CA PHE A 247 20.65 -24.79 -11.04
C PHE A 247 21.36 -23.98 -9.96
N ASN A 248 22.33 -23.13 -10.33
CA ASN A 248 23.06 -22.31 -9.36
C ASN A 248 22.14 -21.27 -8.70
N SER A 249 21.29 -20.59 -9.47
CA SER A 249 20.30 -19.64 -8.94
C SER A 249 19.32 -20.30 -7.98
N LEU A 250 18.88 -21.54 -8.26
CA LEU A 250 18.07 -22.30 -7.32
C LEU A 250 18.83 -22.64 -6.03
N ILE A 251 20.11 -23.08 -6.13
CA ILE A 251 20.93 -23.34 -4.95
C ILE A 251 21.12 -22.06 -4.11
N ASP A 252 21.39 -20.93 -4.75
CA ASP A 252 21.61 -19.66 -4.04
C ASP A 252 20.31 -19.16 -3.39
N PHE A 253 19.18 -19.23 -4.09
CA PHE A 253 17.85 -18.97 -3.52
C PHE A 253 17.58 -19.83 -2.29
N MET A 254 17.88 -21.14 -2.36
CA MET A 254 17.72 -22.03 -1.21
C MET A 254 18.69 -21.70 -0.07
N ARG A 255 19.93 -21.29 -0.33
CA ARG A 255 20.87 -20.90 0.74
C ARG A 255 20.35 -19.73 1.57
N GLU A 256 19.74 -18.77 0.90
CA GLU A 256 19.19 -17.57 1.53
C GLU A 256 17.91 -17.86 2.31
N ARG A 257 16.95 -18.57 1.68
CA ARG A 257 15.59 -18.72 2.23
C ARG A 257 15.30 -20.06 2.93
N TYR A 258 16.20 -21.04 2.86
CA TYR A 258 15.98 -22.31 3.55
C TYR A 258 16.11 -22.14 5.06
N VAL A 259 15.02 -22.46 5.77
CA VAL A 259 14.83 -22.27 7.21
C VAL A 259 15.89 -22.97 8.08
N PHE A 260 16.66 -23.90 7.50
CA PHE A 260 17.68 -24.68 8.21
C PHE A 260 19.12 -24.42 7.73
N ASN A 261 19.42 -23.17 7.35
CA ASN A 261 20.76 -22.77 6.92
C ASN A 261 21.79 -22.59 8.06
N ASN A 262 21.34 -22.48 9.33
CA ASN A 262 22.19 -22.15 10.49
C ASN A 262 22.19 -23.20 11.64
N PHE A 263 22.08 -24.50 11.35
CA PHE A 263 22.31 -25.52 12.38
C PHE A 263 23.79 -25.92 12.48
N TYR A 264 24.67 -25.06 13.00
CA TYR A 264 25.96 -25.42 13.63
C TYR A 264 26.47 -24.32 14.57
#